data_AF-A0A8H7L748-F1
#
_entry.id   AF-A0A8H7L748-F1
#
_cell.length_a   1.000
_cell.length_b   1.000
_cell.length_c   1.000
_cell.angle_alpha   90.00
_cell.angle_beta   90.00
_cell.angle_gamma   90.00
#
_symmetry.space_group_name_H-M   'P 1'
#
loop_
_entity.id
_entity.type
_entity.pdbx_description
1 polymer ?
#
loop_
_entity_poly.entity_id
_entity_poly.type
_entity_poly.pdbx_seq_one_letter_code
_entity_poly.pdbx_strand_id
1 'polypeptide(L)'
;MSSPTSTVFDFDYPSSVGRSSVSPPATPTVTVSRHYVQDDIAVFKVEDHVFRINRTILDRETDMIPRSESQDPIELKNIRPEDFEILLDYLSTGMRYDKQPLNVVDWASVIAVGSRYRMQRILDHACNALLDQHNTATNIRTAGAGFERDTYGMYFLIREKGTANYLGDYWYRSKEGVQLQLWPRQNESNEVKMSQVFFIDRAGALHHAVTGLAVDIIDNVPILRRNRPVSSSPNPWSHPLPEFSFVNSQIRVKFLSDPSLPSCTDDMYPKGSWATGDFVLAARPEKDFHMHPISDFSPWIPAAVIGRLPYETGANHDKKWRVLVEERKEDAGGKRTSWEIVPTSKG
;
A
#
# COMPACT_ATOMS: atom_id res chain seq x y z
N MET A 1 6.75 -18.24 -76.05
CA MET A 1 7.31 -17.08 -75.31
C MET A 1 7.54 -17.54 -73.88
N SER A 2 8.59 -18.31 -73.54
CA SER A 2 9.99 -18.33 -74.01
C SER A 2 10.81 -17.15 -73.45
N SER A 3 11.86 -17.51 -72.69
CA SER A 3 12.72 -16.70 -71.80
C SER A 3 13.67 -15.72 -72.53
N PRO A 4 14.54 -14.95 -71.83
CA PRO A 4 15.79 -15.45 -71.18
C PRO A 4 15.89 -15.12 -69.66
N THR A 5 16.70 -15.76 -68.78
CA THR A 5 18.16 -16.10 -68.79
C THR A 5 19.02 -14.82 -68.56
N SER A 6 20.13 -14.76 -67.81
CA SER A 6 21.00 -15.71 -67.08
C SER A 6 21.47 -15.04 -65.75
N THR A 7 22.47 -15.45 -64.93
CA THR A 7 23.58 -16.45 -65.04
C THR A 7 23.92 -17.05 -63.66
N VAL A 8 24.74 -18.10 -63.65
CA VAL A 8 25.43 -18.74 -62.51
C VAL A 8 26.92 -18.40 -62.56
N PHE A 9 27.66 -18.47 -61.43
CA PHE A 9 29.03 -19.01 -61.46
C PHE A 9 29.30 -19.88 -60.24
N ASP A 10 29.61 -21.15 -60.54
CA ASP A 10 30.06 -22.19 -59.63
C ASP A 10 31.54 -22.46 -59.94
N PHE A 11 32.35 -22.81 -58.93
CA PHE A 11 33.73 -23.26 -59.13
C PHE A 11 34.16 -24.28 -58.08
N ASP A 12 33.89 -25.55 -58.38
CA ASP A 12 34.60 -26.70 -57.83
C ASP A 12 35.91 -26.92 -58.62
N TYR A 13 37.03 -27.23 -57.95
CA TYR A 13 38.06 -28.16 -58.46
C TYR A 13 38.88 -28.77 -57.28
N PRO A 14 39.41 -30.01 -57.36
CA PRO A 14 39.63 -30.83 -56.16
C PRO A 14 41.05 -31.42 -55.96
N SER A 15 41.24 -32.00 -54.77
CA SER A 15 42.05 -33.21 -54.44
C SER A 15 43.58 -33.19 -54.28
N SER A 16 44.00 -33.96 -53.25
CA SER A 16 45.34 -34.56 -52.97
C SER A 16 46.42 -33.61 -52.37
N VAL A 17 47.34 -34.04 -51.50
CA VAL A 17 47.77 -35.37 -51.03
C VAL A 17 47.83 -35.40 -49.48
N GLY A 18 47.66 -36.56 -48.85
CA GLY A 18 47.41 -36.65 -47.40
C GLY A 18 48.63 -36.70 -46.47
N ARG A 19 48.35 -36.60 -45.17
CA ARG A 19 49.11 -37.26 -44.09
C ARG A 19 48.16 -37.71 -42.98
N SER A 20 48.39 -38.90 -42.45
CA SER A 20 47.46 -39.62 -41.55
C SER A 20 47.49 -39.15 -40.10
N SER A 21 46.40 -39.47 -39.37
CA SER A 21 46.31 -39.69 -37.91
C SER A 21 46.85 -38.57 -37.00
N VAL A 22 46.04 -37.97 -36.14
CA VAL A 22 45.32 -38.63 -35.03
C VAL A 22 43.93 -38.01 -34.84
N SER A 23 42.87 -38.83 -34.81
CA SER A 23 41.58 -38.40 -34.26
C SER A 23 41.67 -38.37 -32.73
N PRO A 24 41.23 -37.31 -32.04
CA PRO A 24 41.06 -37.37 -30.58
C PRO A 24 40.06 -38.49 -30.24
N PRO A 25 40.20 -39.14 -29.08
CA PRO A 25 39.25 -40.18 -28.67
C PRO A 25 37.85 -39.59 -28.64
N ALA A 26 36.87 -40.34 -29.16
CA ALA A 26 35.48 -39.94 -29.05
C ALA A 26 35.14 -39.76 -27.57
N THR A 27 34.89 -38.52 -27.15
CA THR A 27 34.39 -38.22 -25.81
C THR A 27 33.14 -39.07 -25.61
N PRO A 28 33.05 -39.87 -24.54
CA PRO A 28 31.84 -40.64 -24.31
C PRO A 28 30.69 -39.64 -24.24
N THR A 29 29.73 -39.77 -25.17
CA THR A 29 28.49 -39.01 -25.12
C THR A 29 27.72 -39.54 -23.91
N VAL A 30 28.04 -39.02 -22.73
CA VAL A 30 27.33 -39.34 -21.50
C VAL A 30 25.90 -38.94 -21.76
N THR A 31 25.02 -39.94 -21.90
CA THR A 31 23.59 -39.70 -22.07
C THR A 31 23.05 -39.28 -20.71
N VAL A 32 23.27 -38.01 -20.38
CA VAL A 32 22.90 -37.38 -19.12
C VAL A 32 21.41 -37.60 -18.91
N SER A 33 21.06 -38.39 -17.89
CA SER A 33 19.68 -38.65 -17.49
C SER A 33 18.96 -37.33 -17.25
N ARG A 34 17.66 -37.26 -17.57
CA ARG A 34 16.80 -36.10 -17.23
C ARG A 34 16.70 -35.81 -15.71
N HIS A 35 17.31 -36.66 -14.88
CA HIS A 35 17.41 -36.52 -13.42
C HIS A 35 18.87 -36.36 -12.93
N TYR A 36 19.84 -36.19 -13.84
CA TYR A 36 21.21 -35.90 -13.48
C TYR A 36 21.30 -34.42 -13.09
N VAL A 37 21.43 -34.16 -11.79
CA VAL A 37 21.76 -32.83 -11.29
C VAL A 37 23.26 -32.68 -11.45
N GLN A 38 23.68 -31.83 -12.39
CA GLN A 38 25.06 -31.37 -12.42
C GLN A 38 25.24 -30.40 -11.25
N ASP A 39 26.11 -30.77 -10.30
CA ASP A 39 26.46 -29.91 -9.16
C ASP A 39 27.23 -28.68 -9.66
N ASP A 40 26.48 -27.64 -10.03
CA ASP A 40 26.99 -26.35 -10.50
C ASP A 40 27.57 -25.56 -9.32
N ILE A 41 28.68 -26.07 -8.77
CA ILE A 41 29.38 -25.46 -7.62
C ILE A 41 30.27 -24.35 -8.14
N ALA A 42 29.91 -23.12 -7.82
CA ALA A 42 30.72 -21.94 -8.12
C ALA A 42 31.49 -21.48 -6.88
N VAL A 43 32.64 -20.83 -7.13
CA VAL A 43 33.45 -20.17 -6.11
C VAL A 43 33.24 -18.67 -6.25
N PHE A 44 32.78 -18.03 -5.18
CA PHE A 44 32.58 -16.59 -5.07
C PHE A 44 33.63 -16.00 -4.13
N LYS A 45 34.03 -14.76 -4.40
CA LYS A 45 34.92 -13.99 -3.54
C LYS A 45 34.22 -12.70 -3.14
N VAL A 46 34.07 -12.48 -1.83
CA VAL A 46 33.53 -11.26 -1.24
C VAL A 46 34.65 -10.64 -0.41
N GLU A 47 35.15 -9.48 -0.81
CA GLU A 47 36.32 -8.86 -0.19
C GLU A 47 37.53 -9.83 -0.16
N ASP A 48 37.98 -10.26 1.02
CA ASP A 48 39.03 -11.27 1.24
C ASP A 48 38.49 -12.69 1.54
N HIS A 49 37.17 -12.86 1.64
CA HIS A 49 36.50 -14.12 1.95
C HIS A 49 36.11 -14.90 0.69
N VAL A 50 36.13 -16.24 0.77
CA VAL A 50 35.82 -17.16 -0.34
C VAL A 50 34.70 -18.12 0.04
N PHE A 51 33.65 -18.14 -0.78
CA PHE A 51 32.44 -18.94 -0.58
C PHE A 51 32.31 -19.98 -1.70
N ARG A 52 32.10 -21.25 -1.34
CA ARG A 52 31.90 -22.34 -2.30
C ARG A 52 30.49 -22.91 -2.15
N ILE A 53 29.61 -22.61 -3.11
CA ILE A 53 28.17 -22.90 -3.01
C ILE A 53 27.62 -23.47 -4.31
N ASN A 54 26.48 -24.16 -4.22
CA ASN A 54 25.70 -24.52 -5.40
C ASN A 54 25.08 -23.25 -6.01
N ARG A 55 25.53 -22.85 -7.20
CA ARG A 55 25.16 -21.60 -7.87
C ARG A 55 23.66 -21.49 -8.13
N THR A 56 22.96 -22.62 -8.31
CA THR A 56 21.54 -22.63 -8.68
C THR A 56 20.63 -21.94 -7.67
N ILE A 57 21.05 -21.77 -6.40
CA ILE A 57 20.27 -21.01 -5.40
C ILE A 57 20.27 -19.49 -5.68
N LEU A 58 21.33 -18.97 -6.31
CA LEU A 58 21.45 -17.56 -6.70
C LEU A 58 20.86 -17.32 -8.10
N ASP A 59 21.14 -18.21 -9.06
CA ASP A 59 20.61 -18.13 -10.44
C ASP A 59 19.06 -18.25 -10.49
N ARG A 60 18.41 -18.73 -9.42
CA ARG A 60 16.93 -18.70 -9.25
C ARG A 60 16.36 -17.32 -8.91
N GLU A 61 17.18 -16.45 -8.34
CA GLU A 61 16.76 -15.16 -7.79
C GLU A 61 17.35 -13.97 -8.56
N THR A 62 18.43 -14.16 -9.32
CA THR A 62 19.07 -13.10 -10.13
C THR A 62 19.83 -13.64 -11.34
N ASP A 63 19.81 -12.87 -12.43
CA ASP A 63 20.66 -13.02 -13.61
C ASP A 63 21.88 -12.08 -13.60
N MET A 64 21.99 -11.17 -12.61
CA MET A 64 23.02 -10.13 -12.55
C MET A 64 24.41 -10.63 -12.18
N ILE A 65 24.52 -11.86 -11.69
CA ILE A 65 25.80 -12.45 -11.25
C ILE A 65 26.47 -13.09 -12.47
N PRO A 66 27.65 -12.61 -12.92
CA PRO A 66 28.31 -13.15 -14.11
C PRO A 66 28.67 -14.63 -13.92
N ARG A 67 28.69 -15.38 -15.02
CA ARG A 67 29.25 -16.73 -15.06
C ARG A 67 30.76 -16.63 -15.27
N SER A 68 31.54 -17.41 -14.53
CA SER A 68 32.98 -17.45 -14.76
C SER A 68 33.26 -18.30 -16.01
N GLU A 69 33.97 -17.72 -16.98
CA GLU A 69 34.48 -18.44 -18.16
C GLU A 69 35.84 -19.11 -17.90
N SER A 70 36.48 -18.76 -16.77
CA SER A 70 37.72 -19.34 -16.26
C SER A 70 37.48 -20.08 -14.94
N GLN A 71 38.53 -20.74 -14.42
CA GLN A 71 38.51 -21.39 -13.10
C GLN A 71 38.54 -20.38 -11.93
N ASP A 72 38.50 -19.07 -12.21
CA ASP A 72 38.72 -18.02 -11.22
C ASP A 72 37.46 -17.74 -10.37
N PRO A 73 37.63 -17.34 -9.09
CA PRO A 73 36.51 -16.92 -8.23
C PRO A 73 35.75 -15.72 -8.77
N ILE A 74 34.43 -15.77 -8.69
CA ILE A 74 33.53 -14.68 -9.09
C ILE A 74 33.56 -13.59 -8.00
N GLU A 75 34.16 -12.43 -8.31
CA GLU A 75 34.22 -11.30 -7.36
C GLU A 75 32.87 -10.58 -7.24
N LEU A 76 32.30 -10.58 -6.04
CA LEU A 76 31.10 -9.83 -5.68
C LEU A 76 31.50 -8.51 -5.00
N LYS A 77 31.10 -7.37 -5.58
CA LYS A 77 31.58 -6.03 -5.18
C LYS A 77 30.49 -5.19 -4.51
N ASN A 78 30.89 -4.50 -3.44
CA ASN A 78 30.06 -3.63 -2.61
C ASN A 78 28.98 -4.39 -1.81
N ILE A 79 29.34 -5.57 -1.29
CA ILE A 79 28.61 -6.30 -0.25
C ILE A 79 29.65 -6.77 0.79
N ARG A 80 29.27 -6.85 2.06
CA ARG A 80 30.16 -7.37 3.12
C ARG A 80 30.06 -8.91 3.18
N PRO A 81 31.11 -9.62 3.62
CA PRO A 81 31.08 -11.07 3.77
C PRO A 81 29.92 -11.57 4.64
N GLU A 82 29.63 -10.89 5.76
CA GLU A 82 28.59 -11.29 6.72
C GLU A 82 27.18 -11.11 6.14
N ASP A 83 26.96 -10.05 5.35
CA ASP A 83 25.67 -9.83 4.69
C ASP A 83 25.39 -10.92 3.63
N PHE A 84 26.45 -11.38 2.95
CA PHE A 84 26.36 -12.46 1.98
C PHE A 84 26.12 -13.82 2.66
N GLU A 85 26.79 -14.09 3.79
CA GLU A 85 26.58 -15.30 4.58
C GLU A 85 25.14 -15.41 5.09
N ILE A 86 24.57 -14.33 5.64
CA ILE A 86 23.17 -14.28 6.09
C ILE A 86 22.19 -14.54 4.92
N LEU A 87 22.47 -14.02 3.72
CA LEU A 87 21.66 -14.33 2.54
C LEU A 87 21.75 -15.81 2.16
N LEU A 88 22.93 -16.43 2.21
CA LEU A 88 23.13 -17.84 1.87
C LEU A 88 22.44 -18.78 2.86
N ASP A 89 22.51 -18.47 4.16
CA ASP A 89 21.77 -19.15 5.24
C ASP A 89 20.26 -19.13 4.96
N TYR A 90 19.72 -17.95 4.65
CA TYR A 90 18.31 -17.75 4.31
C TYR A 90 17.90 -18.49 3.03
N LEU A 91 18.67 -18.40 1.95
CA LEU A 91 18.38 -19.11 0.69
C LEU A 91 18.46 -20.63 0.83
N SER A 92 19.28 -21.14 1.75
CA SER A 92 19.49 -22.57 1.96
C SER A 92 18.48 -23.19 2.93
N THR A 93 18.05 -22.45 3.96
CA THR A 93 17.27 -23.00 5.09
C THR A 93 16.06 -22.17 5.53
N GLY A 94 15.94 -20.93 5.07
CA GLY A 94 14.95 -19.95 5.55
C GLY A 94 15.23 -19.38 6.95
N MET A 95 16.36 -19.75 7.56
CA MET A 95 16.76 -19.40 8.93
C MET A 95 18.26 -19.05 8.96
N ARG A 96 18.77 -18.59 10.12
CA ARG A 96 20.21 -18.48 10.39
C ARG A 96 20.85 -19.86 10.57
N TYR A 97 22.18 -19.95 10.46
CA TYR A 97 22.99 -21.14 10.74
C TYR A 97 22.72 -21.76 12.13
N ASP A 98 22.47 -20.94 13.16
CA ASP A 98 22.12 -21.39 14.52
C ASP A 98 20.66 -21.86 14.67
N LYS A 99 19.91 -21.92 13.56
CA LYS A 99 18.49 -22.28 13.44
C LYS A 99 17.54 -21.29 14.13
N GLN A 100 18.00 -20.07 14.43
CA GLN A 100 17.09 -19.00 14.84
C GLN A 100 16.42 -18.34 13.62
N PRO A 101 15.20 -17.79 13.79
CA PRO A 101 14.61 -16.89 12.81
C PRO A 101 15.51 -15.67 12.58
N LEU A 102 15.56 -15.17 11.34
CA LEU A 102 16.24 -13.90 11.03
C LEU A 102 15.61 -12.76 11.83
N ASN A 103 16.45 -11.95 12.50
CA ASN A 103 15.99 -10.74 13.18
C ASN A 103 16.02 -9.51 12.24
N VAL A 104 15.63 -8.33 12.73
CA VAL A 104 15.57 -7.09 11.92
C VAL A 104 16.90 -6.71 11.26
N VAL A 105 18.03 -6.96 11.94
CA VAL A 105 19.38 -6.70 11.38
C VAL A 105 19.70 -7.72 10.29
N ASP A 106 19.37 -8.99 10.49
CA ASP A 106 19.59 -10.05 9.51
C ASP A 106 18.75 -9.80 8.24
N TRP A 107 17.50 -9.36 8.39
CA TRP A 107 16.67 -8.94 7.26
C TRP A 107 17.22 -7.72 6.54
N ALA A 108 17.84 -6.77 7.24
CA ALA A 108 18.52 -5.64 6.61
C ALA A 108 19.72 -6.10 5.76
N SER A 109 20.48 -7.10 6.23
CA SER A 109 21.54 -7.75 5.46
C SER A 109 21.02 -8.45 4.20
N VAL A 110 19.94 -9.24 4.31
CA VAL A 110 19.27 -9.86 3.15
C VAL A 110 18.81 -8.81 2.14
N ILE A 111 18.22 -7.70 2.60
CA ILE A 111 17.77 -6.60 1.74
C ILE A 111 18.94 -5.88 1.07
N ALA A 112 20.06 -5.66 1.77
CA ALA A 112 21.24 -5.01 1.20
C ALA A 112 21.80 -5.81 -0.01
N VAL A 113 22.01 -7.12 0.16
CA VAL A 113 22.51 -7.97 -0.93
C VAL A 113 21.45 -8.18 -2.01
N GLY A 114 20.20 -8.44 -1.62
CA GLY A 114 19.09 -8.61 -2.56
C GLY A 114 18.86 -7.38 -3.44
N SER A 115 19.02 -6.17 -2.89
CA SER A 115 18.91 -4.90 -3.63
C SER A 115 20.07 -4.74 -4.62
N ARG A 116 21.28 -5.14 -4.22
CA ARG A 116 22.50 -5.05 -5.04
C ARG A 116 22.40 -5.88 -6.33
N TYR A 117 21.78 -7.06 -6.25
CA TYR A 117 21.61 -8.00 -7.37
C TYR A 117 20.16 -8.13 -7.86
N ARG A 118 19.25 -7.21 -7.49
CA ARG A 118 17.84 -7.18 -7.94
C ARG A 118 17.06 -8.49 -7.71
N MET A 119 17.28 -9.14 -6.57
CA MET A 119 16.57 -10.37 -6.18
C MET A 119 15.14 -10.06 -5.72
N GLN A 120 14.25 -9.72 -6.64
CA GLN A 120 12.95 -9.11 -6.31
C GLN A 120 12.10 -9.98 -5.36
N ARG A 121 12.02 -11.29 -5.58
CA ARG A 121 11.27 -12.22 -4.73
C ARG A 121 11.80 -12.26 -3.28
N ILE A 122 13.12 -12.13 -3.12
CA ILE A 122 13.80 -12.07 -1.83
C ILE A 122 13.51 -10.74 -1.13
N LEU A 123 13.53 -9.63 -1.88
CA LEU A 123 13.17 -8.30 -1.38
C LEU A 123 11.71 -8.24 -0.93
N ASP A 124 10.78 -8.73 -1.75
CA ASP A 124 9.35 -8.77 -1.41
C ASP A 124 9.13 -9.61 -0.14
N HIS A 125 9.81 -10.75 0.00
CA HIS A 125 9.70 -11.58 1.20
C HIS A 125 10.31 -10.89 2.43
N ALA A 126 11.51 -10.32 2.33
CA ALA A 126 12.17 -9.65 3.45
C ALA A 126 11.41 -8.41 3.94
N CYS A 127 10.83 -7.63 3.03
CA CYS A 127 9.95 -6.51 3.38
C CYS A 127 8.69 -7.01 4.12
N ASN A 128 8.05 -8.09 3.66
CA ASN A 128 6.91 -8.68 4.35
C ASN A 128 7.28 -9.21 5.74
N ALA A 129 8.41 -9.90 5.88
CA ALA A 129 8.89 -10.42 7.15
C ALA A 129 9.22 -9.31 8.16
N LEU A 130 9.82 -8.20 7.72
CA LEU A 130 10.04 -7.01 8.56
C LEU A 130 8.73 -6.35 9.00
N LEU A 131 7.73 -6.26 8.11
CA LEU A 131 6.39 -5.78 8.47
C LEU A 131 5.75 -6.67 9.53
N ASP A 132 5.80 -8.00 9.37
CA ASP A 132 5.21 -8.95 10.32
C ASP A 132 5.96 -8.97 11.67
N GLN A 133 7.29 -8.77 11.69
CA GLN A 133 8.06 -8.56 12.93
C GLN A 133 7.71 -7.24 13.62
N HIS A 134 7.56 -6.16 12.86
CA HIS A 134 7.13 -4.87 13.39
C HIS A 134 5.72 -4.97 14.00
N ASN A 135 4.78 -5.64 13.31
CA ASN A 135 3.43 -5.93 13.80
C ASN A 135 3.41 -6.76 15.09
N THR A 136 4.41 -7.63 15.29
CA THR A 136 4.53 -8.43 16.51
C THR A 136 4.99 -7.57 17.70
N ALA A 137 5.92 -6.64 17.48
CA ALA A 137 6.47 -5.76 18.52
C ALA A 137 5.55 -4.58 18.91
N THR A 138 4.63 -4.14 18.03
CA THR A 138 3.80 -2.94 18.24
C THR A 138 2.55 -3.13 19.10
N ASN A 139 2.25 -4.37 19.56
CA ASN A 139 1.10 -4.68 20.42
C ASN A 139 1.04 -3.97 21.80
N ILE A 140 2.02 -3.11 22.14
CA ILE A 140 2.16 -2.51 23.47
C ILE A 140 1.66 -1.04 23.56
N ARG A 141 1.38 -0.34 22.44
CA ARG A 141 0.83 1.04 22.46
C ARG A 141 -0.17 1.32 21.33
N THR A 142 -1.44 1.00 21.56
CA THR A 142 -2.53 1.08 20.56
C THR A 142 -3.47 2.28 20.72
N ALA A 143 -3.13 3.27 21.55
CA ALA A 143 -4.00 4.43 21.85
C ALA A 143 -3.78 5.62 20.90
N GLY A 144 -4.00 5.44 19.60
CA GLY A 144 -3.95 6.53 18.59
C GLY A 144 -3.45 6.15 17.20
N ALA A 145 -2.79 4.99 17.09
CA ALA A 145 -2.13 4.47 15.88
C ALA A 145 -2.90 4.76 14.57
N GLY A 146 -2.31 5.60 13.73
CA GLY A 146 -2.87 6.08 12.47
C GLY A 146 -3.20 7.58 12.46
N PHE A 147 -3.26 8.23 13.63
CA PHE A 147 -3.44 9.67 13.77
C PHE A 147 -2.17 10.43 14.19
N GLU A 148 -1.12 9.75 14.62
CA GLU A 148 0.19 10.37 14.83
C GLU A 148 0.93 10.58 13.48
N ARG A 149 1.72 11.64 13.35
CA ARG A 149 2.38 12.01 12.08
C ARG A 149 3.36 10.95 11.54
N ASP A 150 3.95 10.17 12.44
CA ASP A 150 4.83 9.03 12.14
C ASP A 150 4.06 7.75 11.77
N THR A 151 2.73 7.73 11.96
CA THR A 151 1.84 6.64 11.57
C THR A 151 0.87 7.01 10.43
N TYR A 152 1.00 8.22 9.86
CA TYR A 152 0.25 8.62 8.66
C TYR A 152 0.48 7.64 7.51
N GLY A 153 -0.59 7.34 6.77
CA GLY A 153 -0.63 6.28 5.76
C GLY A 153 -0.87 4.87 6.29
N MET A 154 -0.85 4.64 7.62
CA MET A 154 -1.26 3.34 8.19
C MET A 154 -2.78 3.15 8.10
N TYR A 155 -3.20 1.91 7.83
CA TYR A 155 -4.60 1.55 7.70
C TYR A 155 -5.22 1.10 9.03
N PHE A 156 -6.35 1.71 9.39
CA PHE A 156 -7.08 1.44 10.63
C PHE A 156 -8.59 1.42 10.42
N LEU A 157 -9.31 0.94 11.43
CA LEU A 157 -10.76 1.03 11.55
C LEU A 157 -11.11 2.04 12.64
N ILE A 158 -12.20 2.78 12.46
CA ILE A 158 -12.78 3.63 13.51
C ILE A 158 -13.95 2.88 14.12
N ARG A 159 -13.84 2.50 15.40
CA ARG A 159 -14.89 1.77 16.14
C ARG A 159 -15.59 2.69 17.13
N GLU A 160 -16.91 2.56 17.27
CA GLU A 160 -17.64 3.17 18.37
C GLU A 160 -17.23 2.46 19.69
N LYS A 161 -16.79 3.21 20.69
CA LYS A 161 -16.13 2.65 21.88
C LYS A 161 -17.00 1.63 22.62
N GLY A 162 -16.50 0.41 22.74
CA GLY A 162 -17.20 -0.68 23.42
C GLY A 162 -18.40 -1.26 22.67
N THR A 163 -18.49 -1.09 21.34
CA THR A 163 -19.50 -1.77 20.50
C THR A 163 -18.85 -2.51 19.33
N ALA A 164 -19.65 -3.26 18.57
CA ALA A 164 -19.23 -3.94 17.34
C ALA A 164 -19.47 -3.10 16.07
N ASN A 165 -19.84 -1.81 16.23
CA ASN A 165 -20.12 -0.90 15.13
C ASN A 165 -18.86 -0.09 14.76
N TYR A 166 -18.61 0.01 13.46
CA TYR A 166 -17.49 0.74 12.89
C TYR A 166 -18.02 1.82 11.96
N LEU A 167 -17.26 2.91 11.82
CA LEU A 167 -17.49 3.88 10.76
C LEU A 167 -17.27 3.19 9.40
N GLY A 168 -18.11 3.49 8.43
CA GLY A 168 -18.01 3.00 7.05
C GLY A 168 -18.91 3.80 6.14
N ASP A 169 -18.82 3.53 4.84
CA ASP A 169 -19.68 4.16 3.85
C ASP A 169 -21.15 3.64 3.88
N TYR A 170 -22.07 4.41 3.32
CA TYR A 170 -23.45 3.97 3.14
C TYR A 170 -23.53 2.92 2.02
N TRP A 171 -23.75 1.66 2.39
CA TRP A 171 -23.93 0.52 1.47
C TRP A 171 -22.77 0.33 0.48
N TYR A 172 -21.51 0.31 0.94
CA TYR A 172 -20.33 -0.01 0.10
C TYR A 172 -20.25 0.81 -1.21
N ARG A 173 -20.81 2.03 -1.18
CA ARG A 173 -20.91 2.91 -2.35
C ARG A 173 -19.60 3.67 -2.53
N SER A 174 -18.86 3.27 -3.55
CA SER A 174 -17.56 3.83 -3.92
C SER A 174 -17.62 5.22 -4.62
N LYS A 175 -18.58 6.09 -4.25
CA LYS A 175 -18.87 7.36 -4.94
C LYS A 175 -18.64 8.57 -4.04
N GLU A 176 -18.52 9.72 -4.69
CA GLU A 176 -18.55 11.03 -4.02
C GLU A 176 -19.99 11.37 -3.56
N GLY A 177 -20.13 12.13 -2.46
CA GLY A 177 -21.40 12.48 -1.83
C GLY A 177 -21.95 11.43 -0.86
N VAL A 178 -21.34 10.24 -0.82
CA VAL A 178 -21.77 9.13 0.05
C VAL A 178 -21.52 9.48 1.51
N GLN A 179 -22.58 9.43 2.32
CA GLN A 179 -22.51 9.60 3.77
C GLN A 179 -21.70 8.49 4.44
N LEU A 180 -20.90 8.85 5.45
CA LEU A 180 -20.36 7.90 6.42
C LEU A 180 -21.32 7.68 7.59
N GLN A 181 -21.43 6.42 8.00
CA GLN A 181 -22.35 5.95 9.04
C GLN A 181 -21.69 4.86 9.90
N LEU A 182 -22.33 4.51 11.01
CA LEU A 182 -22.01 3.29 11.76
C LEU A 182 -22.65 2.08 11.11
N TRP A 183 -21.90 0.99 11.01
CA TRP A 183 -22.43 -0.33 10.65
C TRP A 183 -21.71 -1.44 11.43
N PRO A 184 -22.35 -2.58 11.75
CA PRO A 184 -21.66 -3.75 12.30
C PRO A 184 -20.57 -4.25 11.35
N ARG A 185 -19.56 -4.96 11.88
CA ARG A 185 -18.49 -5.59 11.06
C ARG A 185 -18.50 -7.11 11.08
N GLN A 186 -19.01 -7.69 12.17
CA GLN A 186 -18.98 -9.14 12.37
C GLN A 186 -20.02 -9.82 11.47
N ASN A 187 -19.64 -10.94 10.86
CA ASN A 187 -20.45 -11.74 9.92
C ASN A 187 -20.83 -11.04 8.60
N GLU A 188 -20.34 -9.81 8.36
CA GLU A 188 -20.53 -9.09 7.11
C GLU A 188 -19.62 -9.60 5.97
N SER A 189 -19.96 -9.21 4.74
CA SER A 189 -19.16 -9.54 3.56
C SER A 189 -17.78 -8.86 3.56
N ASN A 190 -16.88 -9.30 2.69
CA ASN A 190 -15.54 -8.70 2.61
C ASN A 190 -15.60 -7.26 2.07
N GLU A 191 -16.53 -6.94 1.18
CA GLU A 191 -16.76 -5.60 0.65
C GLU A 191 -17.10 -4.61 1.78
N VAL A 192 -18.05 -4.97 2.66
CA VAL A 192 -18.44 -4.18 3.84
C VAL A 192 -17.27 -4.05 4.83
N LYS A 193 -16.50 -5.12 5.03
CA LYS A 193 -15.30 -5.05 5.90
C LYS A 193 -14.21 -4.14 5.34
N MET A 194 -14.06 -4.07 4.02
CA MET A 194 -13.09 -3.18 3.39
C MET A 194 -13.59 -1.73 3.40
N SER A 195 -14.90 -1.48 3.25
CA SER A 195 -15.48 -0.12 3.25
C SER A 195 -15.57 0.57 4.63
N GLN A 196 -14.95 -0.04 5.64
CA GLN A 196 -14.76 0.49 7.00
C GLN A 196 -13.26 0.75 7.32
N VAL A 197 -12.38 0.62 6.32
CA VAL A 197 -10.94 0.86 6.46
C VAL A 197 -10.61 2.29 6.03
N PHE A 198 -9.83 2.98 6.86
CA PHE A 198 -9.41 4.36 6.65
C PHE A 198 -7.90 4.52 6.87
N PHE A 199 -7.36 5.65 6.43
CA PHE A 199 -6.01 6.13 6.76
C PHE A 199 -6.02 7.66 6.90
N ILE A 200 -5.04 8.23 7.61
CA ILE A 200 -4.79 9.68 7.60
C ILE A 200 -3.67 9.98 6.58
N ASP A 201 -3.86 11.01 5.76
CA ASP A 201 -2.84 11.48 4.80
C ASP A 201 -1.83 12.44 5.46
N ARG A 202 -0.81 12.85 4.71
CA ARG A 202 0.24 13.77 5.20
C ARG A 202 -0.26 15.17 5.59
N ALA A 203 -1.45 15.58 5.14
CA ALA A 203 -2.08 16.84 5.50
C ALA A 203 -2.98 16.72 6.74
N GLY A 204 -3.18 15.50 7.28
CA GLY A 204 -4.10 15.24 8.38
C GLY A 204 -5.55 14.97 7.93
N ALA A 205 -5.81 14.86 6.61
CA ALA A 205 -7.12 14.50 6.12
C ALA A 205 -7.39 13.00 6.30
N LEU A 206 -8.62 12.64 6.67
CA LEU A 206 -9.06 11.25 6.73
C LEU A 206 -9.45 10.78 5.33
N HIS A 207 -9.01 9.59 4.94
CA HIS A 207 -9.31 8.99 3.64
C HIS A 207 -9.90 7.59 3.80
N HIS A 208 -10.87 7.27 2.95
CA HIS A 208 -11.45 5.94 2.84
C HIS A 208 -10.58 5.05 1.96
N ALA A 209 -10.07 3.95 2.52
CA ALA A 209 -8.97 3.18 1.92
C ALA A 209 -9.33 2.53 0.57
N VAL A 210 -10.55 2.03 0.41
CA VAL A 210 -10.99 1.33 -0.81
C VAL A 210 -11.13 2.27 -2.00
N THR A 211 -11.53 3.52 -1.77
CA THR A 211 -11.83 4.48 -2.85
C THR A 211 -10.75 5.53 -3.04
N GLY A 212 -9.87 5.71 -2.04
CA GLY A 212 -8.92 6.83 -1.95
C GLY A 212 -9.59 8.20 -1.75
N LEU A 213 -10.94 8.27 -1.69
CA LEU A 213 -11.67 9.51 -1.48
C LEU A 213 -11.40 10.04 -0.07
N ALA A 214 -11.28 11.36 0.03
CA ALA A 214 -11.19 12.04 1.31
C ALA A 214 -12.54 12.00 2.02
N VAL A 215 -12.52 12.11 3.35
CA VAL A 215 -13.68 12.42 4.17
C VAL A 215 -13.73 13.93 4.32
N ASP A 216 -14.81 14.52 3.83
CA ASP A 216 -15.11 15.93 3.95
C ASP A 216 -16.33 16.10 4.86
N ILE A 217 -16.53 17.30 5.42
CA ILE A 217 -17.71 17.60 6.22
C ILE A 217 -18.50 18.70 5.52
N ILE A 218 -19.69 18.35 5.05
CA ILE A 218 -20.64 19.32 4.52
C ILE A 218 -21.83 19.35 5.46
N ASP A 219 -22.17 20.52 5.98
CA ASP A 219 -23.36 20.72 6.80
C ASP A 219 -23.45 19.78 8.04
N ASN A 220 -22.31 19.54 8.68
CA ASN A 220 -22.06 18.56 9.76
C ASN A 220 -22.03 17.09 9.34
N VAL A 221 -22.32 16.74 8.09
CA VAL A 221 -22.34 15.34 7.62
C VAL A 221 -20.96 14.94 7.12
N PRO A 222 -20.34 13.87 7.66
CA PRO A 222 -19.15 13.28 7.06
C PRO A 222 -19.51 12.57 5.75
N ILE A 223 -18.91 13.00 4.64
CA ILE A 223 -19.16 12.46 3.30
C ILE A 223 -17.86 12.10 2.57
N LEU A 224 -17.92 11.16 1.62
CA LEU A 224 -16.81 10.88 0.71
C LEU A 224 -16.70 11.96 -0.38
N ARG A 225 -15.50 12.47 -0.61
CA ARG A 225 -15.22 13.62 -1.48
C ARG A 225 -13.97 13.41 -2.32
N ARG A 226 -13.98 13.88 -3.57
CA ARG A 226 -12.81 13.86 -4.46
C ARG A 226 -11.82 14.93 -4.06
N ASN A 227 -10.54 14.60 -4.12
CA ASN A 227 -9.49 15.62 -4.05
C ASN A 227 -9.65 16.59 -5.23
N ARG A 228 -9.79 17.87 -4.90
CA ARG A 228 -9.87 18.99 -5.85
C ARG A 228 -8.71 19.94 -5.58
N PRO A 229 -8.19 20.66 -6.59
CA PRO A 229 -7.33 21.81 -6.34
C PRO A 229 -8.01 22.78 -5.37
N VAL A 230 -7.27 23.31 -4.40
CA VAL A 230 -7.82 24.30 -3.47
C VAL A 230 -7.87 25.66 -4.17
N SER A 231 -9.05 26.28 -4.17
CA SER A 231 -9.24 27.63 -4.69
C SER A 231 -8.56 28.66 -3.79
N SER A 232 -7.97 29.71 -4.37
CA SER A 232 -7.49 30.89 -3.61
C SER A 232 -8.62 31.61 -2.86
N SER A 233 -9.86 31.39 -3.29
CA SER A 233 -11.09 31.77 -2.58
C SER A 233 -11.91 30.49 -2.36
N PRO A 234 -11.73 29.82 -1.20
CA PRO A 234 -12.44 28.59 -0.87
C PRO A 234 -13.96 28.73 -1.02
N ASN A 235 -14.61 27.66 -1.47
CA ASN A 235 -16.05 27.59 -1.66
C ASN A 235 -16.55 26.15 -1.44
N PRO A 236 -17.86 25.89 -1.27
CA PRO A 236 -18.38 24.57 -0.93
C PRO A 236 -17.98 23.44 -1.88
N TRP A 237 -17.70 23.74 -3.15
CA TRP A 237 -17.16 22.75 -4.08
C TRP A 237 -15.65 22.55 -3.91
N SER A 238 -14.88 23.64 -3.79
CA SER A 238 -13.42 23.66 -3.91
C SER A 238 -12.78 24.41 -2.74
N HIS A 239 -12.52 23.68 -1.65
CA HIS A 239 -11.93 24.18 -0.41
C HIS A 239 -10.91 23.17 0.19
N PRO A 240 -10.00 23.58 1.10
CA PRO A 240 -9.09 22.66 1.78
C PRO A 240 -9.86 21.64 2.63
N LEU A 241 -9.38 20.40 2.68
CA LEU A 241 -10.00 19.34 3.47
C LEU A 241 -9.87 19.61 4.99
N PRO A 242 -10.81 19.14 5.81
CA PRO A 242 -10.68 19.21 7.26
C PRO A 242 -9.55 18.30 7.78
N GLU A 243 -8.87 18.77 8.82
CA GLU A 243 -7.87 17.98 9.55
C GLU A 243 -8.57 17.14 10.64
N PHE A 244 -8.23 15.85 10.73
CA PHE A 244 -8.73 14.95 11.77
C PHE A 244 -7.61 14.59 12.76
N SER A 245 -7.94 14.54 14.05
CA SER A 245 -7.02 14.12 15.11
C SER A 245 -7.73 13.26 16.15
N PHE A 246 -7.00 12.37 16.81
CA PHE A 246 -7.55 11.50 17.86
C PHE A 246 -6.94 11.85 19.22
N VAL A 247 -7.77 12.30 20.16
CA VAL A 247 -7.34 12.75 21.50
C VAL A 247 -8.34 12.28 22.54
N ASN A 248 -7.88 11.61 23.60
CA ASN A 248 -8.71 11.15 24.73
C ASN A 248 -9.94 10.32 24.31
N SER A 249 -9.77 9.38 23.37
CA SER A 249 -10.88 8.62 22.75
C SER A 249 -11.86 9.45 21.90
N GLN A 250 -11.52 10.70 21.52
CA GLN A 250 -12.37 11.53 20.65
C GLN A 250 -11.70 11.78 19.32
N ILE A 251 -12.44 11.60 18.22
CA ILE A 251 -12.04 12.10 16.91
C ILE A 251 -12.46 13.57 16.84
N ARG A 252 -11.48 14.46 16.79
CA ARG A 252 -11.65 15.90 16.61
C ARG A 252 -11.51 16.25 15.14
N VAL A 253 -12.27 17.26 14.72
CA VAL A 253 -12.26 17.81 13.37
C VAL A 253 -11.87 19.28 13.46
N LYS A 254 -10.93 19.71 12.63
CA LYS A 254 -10.52 21.11 12.50
C LYS A 254 -10.77 21.56 11.07
N PHE A 255 -11.62 22.57 10.90
CA PHE A 255 -11.93 23.15 9.61
C PHE A 255 -10.85 24.14 9.16
N LEU A 256 -10.47 24.06 7.89
CA LEU A 256 -9.54 24.99 7.24
C LEU A 256 -10.25 26.03 6.35
N SER A 257 -11.59 25.92 6.27
CA SER A 257 -12.51 26.78 5.54
C SER A 257 -13.91 26.58 6.10
N ASP A 258 -14.83 27.51 5.82
CA ASP A 258 -16.24 27.36 6.16
C ASP A 258 -16.85 26.08 5.54
N PRO A 259 -17.36 25.13 6.36
CA PRO A 259 -17.95 23.88 5.88
C PRO A 259 -19.46 24.00 5.58
N SER A 260 -20.06 25.18 5.74
CA SER A 260 -21.47 25.40 5.42
C SER A 260 -21.72 25.57 3.92
N LEU A 261 -22.85 25.04 3.45
CA LEU A 261 -23.42 25.43 2.16
C LEU A 261 -24.30 26.68 2.31
N PRO A 262 -24.19 27.69 1.43
CA PRO A 262 -25.08 28.86 1.42
C PRO A 262 -26.56 28.55 1.19
N SER A 263 -26.90 27.32 0.79
CA SER A 263 -28.28 26.83 0.70
C SER A 263 -28.84 26.29 2.04
N CYS A 264 -28.01 26.17 3.07
CA CYS A 264 -28.47 25.77 4.40
C CYS A 264 -29.34 26.86 5.02
N THR A 265 -30.53 26.49 5.51
CA THR A 265 -31.45 27.40 6.20
C THR A 265 -31.12 27.58 7.69
N ASP A 266 -30.29 26.69 8.24
CA ASP A 266 -29.88 26.73 9.64
C ASP A 266 -28.60 27.56 9.77
N ASP A 267 -28.56 28.51 10.72
CA ASP A 267 -27.32 29.22 11.10
C ASP A 267 -26.40 28.26 11.90
N MET A 268 -25.75 27.35 11.18
CA MET A 268 -25.04 26.21 11.77
C MET A 268 -23.67 26.55 12.35
N TYR A 269 -23.05 27.63 11.87
CA TYR A 269 -21.75 28.12 12.36
C TYR A 269 -21.80 29.64 12.62
N PRO A 270 -22.58 30.09 13.63
CA PRO A 270 -22.81 31.51 13.87
C PRO A 270 -21.50 32.30 14.00
N LYS A 271 -21.41 33.41 13.25
CA LYS A 271 -20.30 34.38 13.32
C LYS A 271 -18.90 33.77 13.11
N GLY A 272 -18.78 32.73 12.28
CA GLY A 272 -17.49 32.12 11.95
C GLY A 272 -16.98 31.15 13.02
N SER A 273 -17.87 30.61 13.86
CA SER A 273 -17.50 29.63 14.89
C SER A 273 -16.79 28.39 14.33
N TRP A 274 -16.97 28.05 13.05
CA TRP A 274 -16.21 26.99 12.37
C TRP A 274 -14.69 27.15 12.46
N ALA A 275 -14.18 28.40 12.55
CA ALA A 275 -12.74 28.69 12.56
C ALA A 275 -12.11 28.59 13.95
N THR A 276 -12.91 28.69 15.01
CA THR A 276 -12.44 28.79 16.41
C THR A 276 -13.03 27.73 17.34
N GLY A 277 -14.09 27.04 16.92
CA GLY A 277 -14.75 26.00 17.69
C GLY A 277 -13.96 24.70 17.70
N ASP A 278 -14.02 23.98 18.82
CA ASP A 278 -13.63 22.58 18.88
C ASP A 278 -14.77 21.75 18.25
N PHE A 279 -14.50 20.95 17.22
CA PHE A 279 -15.51 20.04 16.64
C PHE A 279 -15.13 18.58 16.86
N VAL A 280 -16.13 17.72 17.08
CA VAL A 280 -15.94 16.28 17.35
C VAL A 280 -16.89 15.42 16.54
N LEU A 281 -16.42 14.24 16.14
CA LEU A 281 -17.27 13.22 15.53
C LEU A 281 -18.17 12.59 16.60
N ALA A 282 -19.47 12.53 16.35
CA ALA A 282 -20.48 12.05 17.28
C ALA A 282 -21.32 10.92 16.67
N ALA A 283 -21.40 9.80 17.37
CA ALA A 283 -22.32 8.70 17.08
C ALA A 283 -23.73 9.03 17.57
N ARG A 284 -24.73 8.69 16.77
CA ARG A 284 -26.18 8.84 17.03
C ARG A 284 -26.63 10.23 17.53
N PRO A 285 -26.34 11.32 16.79
CA PRO A 285 -26.97 12.63 16.99
C PRO A 285 -28.50 12.59 17.04
N GLU A 286 -29.06 13.38 17.95
CA GLU A 286 -30.51 13.64 17.98
C GLU A 286 -30.91 14.67 16.92
N LYS A 287 -30.01 15.63 16.63
CA LYS A 287 -30.13 16.57 15.51
C LYS A 287 -30.23 15.77 14.21
N ASP A 288 -31.20 16.14 13.37
CA ASP A 288 -31.30 15.62 12.01
C ASP A 288 -30.31 16.31 11.08
N PHE A 289 -30.19 15.81 9.85
CA PHE A 289 -29.22 16.33 8.88
C PHE A 289 -29.82 16.42 7.48
N HIS A 290 -29.28 17.35 6.71
CA HIS A 290 -29.59 17.49 5.30
C HIS A 290 -28.49 16.85 4.44
N MET A 291 -28.85 16.35 3.26
CA MET A 291 -27.91 15.77 2.30
C MET A 291 -27.99 16.55 1.00
N HIS A 292 -26.91 17.24 0.67
CA HIS A 292 -26.88 18.14 -0.46
C HIS A 292 -26.70 17.38 -1.77
N PRO A 293 -27.67 17.48 -2.71
CA PRO A 293 -27.47 17.00 -4.07
C PRO A 293 -26.39 17.82 -4.79
N ILE A 294 -25.77 17.23 -5.82
CA ILE A 294 -24.74 17.93 -6.62
C ILE A 294 -25.24 19.23 -7.28
N SER A 295 -26.56 19.40 -7.43
CA SER A 295 -27.19 20.65 -7.87
C SER A 295 -26.92 21.82 -6.93
N ASP A 296 -26.81 21.60 -5.62
CA ASP A 296 -26.55 22.66 -4.64
C ASP A 296 -25.16 23.26 -4.85
N PHE A 297 -24.21 22.43 -5.27
CA PHE A 297 -22.84 22.86 -5.59
C PHE A 297 -22.72 23.49 -6.99
N SER A 298 -23.76 23.42 -7.83
CA SER A 298 -23.69 23.80 -9.24
C SER A 298 -23.14 25.22 -9.55
N PRO A 299 -23.32 26.26 -8.70
CA PRO A 299 -22.70 27.58 -8.94
C PRO A 299 -21.16 27.55 -8.95
N TRP A 300 -20.54 26.54 -8.34
CA TRP A 300 -19.08 26.42 -8.20
C TRP A 300 -18.48 25.26 -9.01
N ILE A 301 -19.29 24.43 -9.68
CA ILE A 301 -18.80 23.34 -10.54
C ILE A 301 -18.34 23.93 -11.88
N PRO A 302 -17.06 23.74 -12.30
CA PRO A 302 -16.60 24.22 -13.60
C PRO A 302 -17.39 23.58 -14.75
N ALA A 303 -17.80 24.40 -15.74
CA ALA A 303 -18.66 23.97 -16.85
C ALA A 303 -18.15 22.73 -17.61
N ALA A 304 -16.82 22.56 -17.71
CA ALA A 304 -16.18 21.39 -18.34
C ALA A 304 -16.44 20.05 -17.61
N VAL A 305 -16.94 20.10 -16.37
CA VAL A 305 -17.07 18.97 -15.44
C VAL A 305 -18.54 18.68 -15.08
N ILE A 306 -19.46 19.61 -15.36
CA ILE A 306 -20.91 19.46 -15.13
C ILE A 306 -21.44 18.18 -15.81
N GLY A 307 -22.23 17.41 -15.08
CA GLY A 307 -22.83 16.15 -15.54
C GLY A 307 -21.87 14.98 -15.74
N ARG A 308 -20.56 15.16 -15.54
CA ARG A 308 -19.54 14.10 -15.75
C ARG A 308 -19.11 13.39 -14.47
N LEU A 309 -19.42 13.95 -13.31
CA LEU A 309 -19.05 13.38 -12.01
C LEU A 309 -20.20 12.57 -11.44
N PRO A 310 -20.05 11.24 -11.25
CA PRO A 310 -21.00 10.49 -10.45
C PRO A 310 -20.90 10.98 -9.00
N TYR A 311 -22.06 11.36 -8.47
CA TYR A 311 -22.30 11.85 -7.13
C TYR A 311 -23.53 11.11 -6.59
N GLU A 312 -23.51 10.80 -5.29
CA GLU A 312 -24.55 10.05 -4.61
C GLU A 312 -25.23 10.93 -3.55
N THR A 313 -26.54 10.82 -3.44
CA THR A 313 -27.34 11.57 -2.45
C THR A 313 -28.10 10.65 -1.49
N GLY A 314 -28.03 9.33 -1.72
CA GLY A 314 -28.59 8.33 -0.82
C GLY A 314 -27.90 8.34 0.54
N ALA A 315 -28.69 8.41 1.60
CA ALA A 315 -28.24 8.54 2.97
C ALA A 315 -29.14 7.76 3.94
N ASN A 316 -28.64 7.55 5.16
CA ASN A 316 -29.33 6.81 6.19
C ASN A 316 -29.81 7.73 7.31
N HIS A 317 -31.10 8.06 7.30
CA HIS A 317 -31.69 8.91 8.33
C HIS A 317 -31.95 8.17 9.66
N ASP A 318 -31.77 6.83 9.74
CA ASP A 318 -31.91 6.08 10.99
C ASP A 318 -30.88 6.54 12.04
N LYS A 319 -31.38 7.05 13.17
CA LYS A 319 -30.58 7.49 14.32
C LYS A 319 -29.62 6.41 14.83
N LYS A 320 -29.92 5.12 14.64
CA LYS A 320 -29.07 4.00 15.05
C LYS A 320 -27.70 4.00 14.36
N TRP A 321 -27.65 4.47 13.11
CA TRP A 321 -26.46 4.41 12.25
C TRP A 321 -25.84 5.80 12.01
N ARG A 322 -26.59 6.87 12.30
CA ARG A 322 -26.18 8.26 12.12
C ARG A 322 -24.84 8.59 12.78
N VAL A 323 -23.97 9.27 12.03
CA VAL A 323 -22.75 9.94 12.52
C VAL A 323 -22.76 11.35 11.96
N LEU A 324 -22.54 12.36 12.80
CA LEU A 324 -22.35 13.76 12.39
C LEU A 324 -21.14 14.34 13.14
N VAL A 325 -20.69 15.51 12.70
CA VAL A 325 -19.79 16.38 13.46
C VAL A 325 -20.63 17.34 14.32
N GLU A 326 -20.26 17.51 15.58
CA GLU A 326 -20.93 18.43 16.51
C GLU A 326 -19.90 19.37 17.15
N GLU A 327 -20.28 20.60 17.46
CA GLU A 327 -19.45 21.50 18.28
C GLU A 327 -19.32 20.92 19.70
N ARG A 328 -18.08 20.91 20.21
CA ARG A 328 -17.68 20.29 21.45
C ARG A 328 -18.09 21.15 22.64
N LYS A 329 -19.21 20.82 23.27
CA LYS A 329 -19.66 21.42 24.53
C LYS A 329 -18.88 20.84 25.73
N GLU A 330 -18.96 21.48 26.89
CA GLU A 330 -18.17 21.10 28.08
C GLU A 330 -18.40 19.64 28.52
N ASP A 331 -19.61 19.11 28.31
CA ASP A 331 -19.99 17.70 28.55
C ASP A 331 -19.37 16.70 27.55
N ALA A 332 -18.51 17.13 26.63
CA ALA A 332 -17.88 16.29 25.63
C ALA A 332 -16.80 15.38 26.22
N GLY A 333 -17.27 14.33 26.90
CA GLY A 333 -16.58 13.08 27.23
C GLY A 333 -17.54 11.87 27.22
N GLY A 334 -18.77 12.07 26.76
CA GLY A 334 -19.82 11.04 26.79
C GLY A 334 -19.62 9.88 25.82
N LYS A 335 -20.39 8.81 26.02
CA LYS A 335 -20.35 7.58 25.21
C LYS A 335 -20.50 7.83 23.71
N ARG A 336 -21.27 8.85 23.30
CA ARG A 336 -21.53 9.20 21.89
C ARG A 336 -20.31 9.75 21.14
N THR A 337 -19.37 10.43 21.82
CA THR A 337 -18.16 10.98 21.18
C THR A 337 -16.92 10.15 21.48
N SER A 338 -17.13 8.93 22.01
CA SER A 338 -16.08 7.99 22.39
C SER A 338 -15.84 6.96 21.29
N TRP A 339 -14.62 6.93 20.78
CA TRP A 339 -14.16 6.12 19.67
C TRP A 339 -12.91 5.31 20.06
N GLU A 340 -12.66 4.23 19.33
CA GLU A 340 -11.47 3.39 19.44
C GLU A 340 -10.88 3.21 18.04
N ILE A 341 -9.58 3.48 17.90
CA ILE A 341 -8.86 3.22 16.65
C ILE A 341 -8.33 1.80 16.72
N VAL A 342 -8.73 0.96 15.76
CA VAL A 342 -8.37 -0.46 15.71
C VAL A 342 -7.45 -0.66 14.51
N PRO A 343 -6.15 -0.97 14.72
CA PRO A 343 -5.23 -1.27 13.62
C PRO A 343 -5.76 -2.41 12.75
N THR A 344 -5.52 -2.35 11.44
CA THR A 344 -5.85 -3.46 10.53
C THR A 344 -4.78 -4.57 10.57
N SER A 345 -4.58 -5.19 11.74
CA SER A 345 -3.82 -6.44 11.82
C SER A 345 -4.48 -7.50 10.95
N LYS A 346 -3.71 -8.15 10.06
CA LYS A 346 -4.19 -9.22 9.17
C LYS A 346 -4.90 -10.31 9.99
N GLY A 347 -6.13 -10.63 9.59
CA GLY A 347 -6.85 -11.84 10.00
C GLY A 347 -6.71 -12.96 8.97
#